data_AF-A0A524DKX4-F1
#
_entry.id   AF-A0A524DKX4-F1
#
_cell.length_a   1.000
_cell.length_b   1.000
_cell.length_c   1.000
_cell.angle_alpha   90.00
_cell.angle_beta   90.00
_cell.angle_gamma   90.00
#
_symmetry.space_group_name_H-M   'P 1'
#
loop_
_entity.id
_entity.type
_entity.pdbx_description
1 polymer ?
#
loop_
_entity_poly.entity_id
_entity_poly.type
_entity_poly.pdbx_seq_one_letter_code
_entity_poly.pdbx_strand_id
1 'polypeptide(L)'
;MKVGNSHVWNYKNGLWRETKLTPDRWEFIFNALKTRTKMAPKNSGAKINTKYHWFMMADQLATKINQNSYMTSMKGLKFKVGHKRPHWKTFTYGYSEQISYKERIIKFLETIISELRNGQYDLIDPSEFEDQTKPVIFK
;
A
#
# COMPACT_ATOMS: atom_id res chain seq x y z
N MET A 1 8.33 0.67 -14.09
CA MET A 1 7.85 -0.72 -14.27
C MET A 1 6.87 -0.68 -15.40
N LYS A 2 6.97 -1.61 -16.36
CA LYS A 2 5.90 -1.78 -17.34
C LYS A 2 4.66 -2.34 -16.64
N VAL A 3 3.47 -2.00 -17.14
CA VAL A 3 2.21 -2.58 -16.65
C VAL A 3 2.29 -4.12 -16.81
N GLY A 4 1.80 -4.87 -15.83
CA GLY A 4 1.89 -6.33 -15.77
C GLY A 4 3.11 -6.88 -15.01
N ASN A 5 4.13 -6.07 -14.72
CA ASN A 5 5.29 -6.54 -13.96
C ASN A 5 5.06 -6.48 -12.44
N SER A 6 5.66 -7.42 -11.70
CA SER A 6 5.58 -7.51 -10.24
C SER A 6 6.90 -7.21 -9.54
N HIS A 7 6.82 -6.84 -8.26
CA HIS A 7 7.97 -6.74 -7.37
C HIS A 7 7.63 -7.42 -6.04
N VAL A 8 8.61 -8.16 -5.50
CA VAL A 8 8.54 -8.67 -4.13
C VAL A 8 9.50 -7.86 -3.25
N TRP A 9 8.98 -7.35 -2.14
CA TRP A 9 9.72 -6.52 -1.19
C TRP A 9 9.68 -7.14 0.19
N ASN A 10 10.82 -7.13 0.89
CA ASN A 10 10.92 -7.50 2.28
C ASN A 10 10.89 -6.24 3.15
N TYR A 11 9.98 -6.20 4.11
CA TYR A 11 9.92 -5.16 5.13
C TYR A 11 10.54 -5.70 6.42
N LYS A 12 11.73 -5.21 6.76
CA LYS A 12 12.41 -5.55 8.01
C LYS A 12 12.00 -4.59 9.12
N ASN A 13 11.88 -5.11 10.33
CA ASN A 13 11.58 -4.35 11.55
C ASN A 13 10.31 -3.49 11.41
N GLY A 14 9.25 -4.08 10.86
CA GLY A 14 7.97 -3.40 10.71
C GLY A 14 7.35 -3.11 12.07
N LEU A 15 7.09 -1.83 12.32
CA LEU A 15 6.51 -1.35 13.56
C LEU A 15 5.12 -0.79 13.29
N TRP A 16 4.12 -1.49 13.81
CA TRP A 16 2.72 -1.10 13.77
C TRP A 16 2.37 -0.38 15.08
N ARG A 17 1.82 0.82 14.96
CA ARG A 17 1.26 1.58 16.09
C ARG A 17 -0.14 2.00 15.72
N GLU A 18 -1.09 1.76 16.60
CA GLU A 18 -2.48 2.13 16.38
C GLU A 18 -3.12 2.65 17.66
N THR A 19 -4.10 3.52 17.47
CA THR A 19 -4.89 4.14 18.54
C THR A 19 -6.35 3.99 18.18
N LYS A 20 -7.14 3.42 19.10
CA LYS A 20 -8.59 3.35 18.96
C LYS A 20 -9.18 4.75 19.16
N LEU A 21 -9.86 5.26 18.15
CA LEU A 21 -10.51 6.58 18.22
C LEU A 21 -12.00 6.45 18.53
N THR A 22 -12.67 5.45 17.94
CA THR A 22 -14.08 5.12 18.19
C THR A 22 -14.24 3.58 18.15
N PRO A 23 -15.42 3.00 18.45
CA PRO A 23 -15.64 1.56 18.35
C PRO A 23 -15.15 0.94 17.04
N ASP A 24 -15.40 1.62 15.92
CA ASP A 24 -15.14 1.13 14.55
C ASP A 24 -14.04 1.94 13.82
N ARG A 25 -13.32 2.83 14.51
CA ARG A 25 -12.27 3.65 13.90
C ARG A 25 -10.98 3.59 14.69
N TRP A 26 -9.92 3.25 13.98
CA TRP A 26 -8.55 3.27 14.46
C TRP A 26 -7.72 4.16 13.56
N GLU A 27 -6.83 4.92 14.18
CA GLU A 27 -5.69 5.53 13.51
C GLU A 27 -4.52 4.55 13.60
N PHE A 28 -3.75 4.40 12.52
CA PHE A 28 -2.53 3.61 12.57
C PHE A 28 -1.38 4.23 11.77
N ILE A 29 -0.17 3.90 12.19
CA ILE A 29 1.08 4.22 11.52
C ILE A 29 1.91 2.95 11.43
N PHE A 30 2.35 2.63 10.21
CA PHE A 30 3.28 1.55 9.95
C PHE A 30 4.61 2.09 9.40
N ASN A 31 5.72 1.78 10.06
CA ASN A 31 7.06 2.13 9.60
C ASN A 31 7.92 0.89 9.46
N ALA A 32 8.66 0.79 8.35
CA ALA A 32 9.52 -0.35 8.09
C ALA A 32 10.62 0.00 7.09
N LEU A 33 11.77 -0.67 7.20
CA LEU A 33 12.81 -0.63 6.18
C LEU A 33 12.46 -1.61 5.07
N LYS A 34 12.25 -1.09 3.86
CA LYS A 34 11.88 -1.89 2.68
C LYS A 34 13.10 -2.18 1.82
N THR A 35 13.35 -3.46 1.54
CA THR A 35 14.45 -3.93 0.69
C THR A 35 13.93 -4.81 -0.45
N ARG A 36 14.61 -4.76 -1.61
CA ARG A 36 14.26 -5.66 -2.74
C ARG A 36 14.70 -7.07 -2.38
N THR A 37 13.89 -8.06 -2.77
CA THR A 37 14.29 -9.48 -2.74
C THR A 37 15.41 -9.78 -3.74
N LYS A 38 15.44 -9.08 -4.88
CA LYS A 38 16.45 -9.21 -5.92
C LYS A 38 17.13 -7.87 -6.19
N MET A 39 18.44 -7.87 -6.39
CA MET A 39 19.19 -6.66 -6.72
C MET A 39 18.63 -6.00 -7.98
N ALA A 40 18.59 -4.66 -7.96
CA ALA A 40 18.20 -3.90 -9.14
C ALA A 40 19.34 -3.93 -10.18
N PRO A 41 19.03 -3.91 -11.49
CA PRO A 41 20.03 -3.70 -12.52
C PRO A 41 20.87 -2.43 -12.25
N LYS A 42 22.14 -2.44 -12.66
CA LYS A 42 23.02 -1.27 -12.55
C LYS A 42 22.38 -0.05 -13.23
N ASN A 43 22.53 1.12 -12.61
CA ASN A 43 21.98 2.40 -13.08
C ASN A 43 20.45 2.43 -13.28
N SER A 44 19.72 1.48 -12.71
CA SER A 44 18.26 1.45 -12.75
C SER A 44 17.62 1.99 -11.48
N GLY A 45 16.36 2.42 -11.59
CA GLY A 45 15.57 2.87 -10.45
C GLY A 45 15.61 4.37 -10.23
N ALA A 46 15.07 4.78 -9.09
CA ALA A 46 14.99 6.19 -8.71
C ALA A 46 16.28 6.64 -8.04
N LYS A 47 16.64 7.92 -8.20
CA LYS A 47 17.77 8.51 -7.47
C LYS A 47 17.53 8.42 -5.96
N ILE A 48 18.63 8.30 -5.19
CA ILE A 48 18.60 8.37 -3.72
C ILE A 48 17.84 9.64 -3.29
N ASN A 49 17.08 9.55 -2.21
CA ASN A 49 16.18 10.60 -1.68
C ASN A 49 14.95 10.93 -2.55
N THR A 50 14.68 10.17 -3.61
CA THR A 50 13.38 10.25 -4.29
C THR A 50 12.28 9.75 -3.36
N LYS A 51 11.24 10.55 -3.16
CA LYS A 51 10.05 10.18 -2.37
C LYS A 51 8.90 9.83 -3.29
N TYR A 52 8.15 8.80 -2.92
CA TYR A 52 6.91 8.45 -3.61
C TYR A 52 5.76 8.52 -2.61
N HIS A 53 4.66 9.12 -3.04
CA HIS A 53 3.41 9.14 -2.30
C HIS A 53 2.42 8.24 -3.02
N TRP A 54 1.94 7.24 -2.30
CA TRP A 54 0.94 6.29 -2.74
C TRP A 54 -0.27 6.37 -1.81
N PHE A 55 -1.45 6.33 -2.38
CA PHE A 55 -2.69 6.08 -1.67
C PHE A 55 -2.99 4.60 -1.76
N MET A 56 -3.41 4.00 -0.66
CA MET A 56 -3.74 2.57 -0.59
C MET A 56 -5.15 2.42 -0.06
N MET A 57 -5.91 1.53 -0.69
CA MET A 57 -7.17 1.02 -0.17
C MET A 57 -6.97 -0.49 -0.03
N ALA A 58 -7.14 -1.01 1.18
CA ALA A 58 -6.85 -2.40 1.47
C ALA A 58 -7.71 -2.91 2.61
N ASP A 59 -8.08 -4.18 2.50
CA ASP A 59 -8.67 -4.94 3.60
C ASP A 59 -7.55 -5.62 4.37
N GLN A 60 -7.70 -5.62 5.70
CA GLN A 60 -6.79 -6.30 6.61
C GLN A 60 -7.55 -7.40 7.34
N LEU A 61 -6.98 -8.59 7.37
CA LEU A 61 -7.38 -9.65 8.29
C LEU A 61 -6.28 -9.89 9.32
N ALA A 62 -6.67 -9.90 10.60
CA ALA A 62 -5.79 -10.23 11.71
C ALA A 62 -6.25 -11.54 12.37
N THR A 63 -5.49 -12.61 12.21
CA THR A 63 -5.80 -13.93 12.77
C THR A 63 -4.93 -14.20 13.99
N LYS A 64 -5.55 -14.42 15.16
CA LYS A 64 -4.80 -14.77 16.37
C LYS A 64 -4.18 -16.17 16.21
N ILE A 65 -2.86 -16.25 16.33
CA ILE A 65 -2.12 -17.52 16.24
C ILE A 65 -1.90 -18.11 17.64
N ASN A 66 -1.59 -17.26 18.61
CA ASN A 66 -1.40 -17.66 20.01
C ASN A 66 -1.68 -16.48 20.94
N GLN A 67 -1.37 -16.62 22.24
CA GLN A 67 -1.65 -15.60 23.26
C GLN A 67 -1.17 -14.20 22.86
N ASN A 68 0.01 -14.10 22.25
CA ASN A 68 0.71 -12.83 22.01
C ASN A 68 1.02 -12.56 20.53
N SER A 69 0.51 -13.37 19.61
CA SER A 69 0.86 -13.27 18.18
C SER A 69 -0.37 -13.35 17.29
N TYR A 70 -0.39 -12.48 16.28
CA TYR A 70 -1.41 -12.44 15.25
C TYR A 70 -0.72 -12.46 13.87
N MET A 71 -1.29 -13.17 12.91
CA MET A 71 -0.95 -13.01 11.49
C MET A 71 -1.73 -11.81 10.97
N THR A 72 -1.04 -10.87 10.31
CA THR A 72 -1.68 -9.75 9.61
C THR A 72 -1.54 -9.95 8.12
N SER A 73 -2.66 -10.14 7.44
CA SER A 73 -2.75 -10.22 5.98
C SER A 73 -3.44 -8.98 5.45
N MET A 74 -2.87 -8.33 4.43
CA MET A 74 -3.48 -7.19 3.76
C MET A 74 -3.52 -7.39 2.26
N LYS A 75 -4.69 -7.19 1.65
CA LYS A 75 -4.88 -7.24 0.20
C LYS A 75 -5.58 -5.95 -0.23
N GLY A 76 -5.25 -5.43 -1.41
CA GLY A 76 -5.86 -4.20 -1.89
C GLY A 76 -5.15 -3.55 -3.06
N LEU A 77 -5.57 -2.31 -3.33
CA LEU A 77 -5.12 -1.49 -4.44
C LEU A 77 -4.19 -0.38 -3.96
N LYS A 78 -3.27 0.02 -4.85
CA LYS A 78 -2.26 1.05 -4.57
C LYS A 78 -2.15 2.01 -5.75
N PHE A 79 -2.49 3.27 -5.50
CA PHE A 79 -2.54 4.33 -6.50
C PHE A 79 -1.38 5.30 -6.32
N LYS A 80 -0.71 5.65 -7.42
CA LYS A 80 0.35 6.66 -7.38
C LYS A 80 -0.29 8.04 -7.29
N VAL A 81 -0.13 8.68 -6.14
CA VAL A 81 -0.57 10.06 -5.94
C VAL A 81 0.45 11.02 -6.54
N GLY A 82 1.73 10.78 -6.25
CA GLY A 82 2.79 11.65 -6.73
C GLY A 82 4.19 11.16 -6.38
N HIS A 83 5.18 11.94 -6.79
CA HIS A 83 6.57 11.75 -6.37
C HIS A 83 7.27 13.08 -6.21
N LYS A 84 8.37 13.08 -5.46
CA LYS A 84 9.23 14.24 -5.23
C LYS A 84 10.67 13.81 -5.49
N ARG A 85 11.32 14.47 -6.46
CA ARG A 85 12.74 14.24 -6.75
C ARG A 85 13.62 14.91 -5.68
N PRO A 86 14.90 14.51 -5.53
CA PRO A 86 15.75 14.97 -4.43
C PRO A 86 15.88 16.49 -4.32
N HIS A 87 15.95 17.21 -5.44
CA HIS A 87 16.11 18.66 -5.48
C HIS A 87 14.79 19.43 -5.67
N TRP A 88 13.65 18.74 -5.73
CA TRP A 88 12.36 19.41 -5.89
C TRP A 88 11.89 19.97 -4.56
N LYS A 89 11.22 21.12 -4.58
CA LYS A 89 10.66 21.75 -3.38
C LYS A 89 9.38 21.04 -2.92
N THR A 90 8.54 20.59 -3.85
CA THR A 90 7.24 19.97 -3.58
C THR A 90 7.04 18.64 -4.33
N PHE A 91 6.01 17.90 -3.98
CA PHE A 91 5.55 16.73 -4.75
C PHE A 91 4.93 17.19 -6.07
N THR A 92 4.82 16.28 -7.06
CA THR A 92 4.20 16.57 -8.36
C THR A 92 2.83 17.27 -8.29
N TYR A 93 2.00 16.97 -7.29
CA TYR A 93 0.67 17.59 -7.13
C TYR A 93 0.69 18.95 -6.42
N GLY A 94 1.88 19.50 -6.14
CA GLY A 94 2.05 20.84 -5.57
C GLY A 94 2.37 21.91 -6.60
N TYR A 95 2.47 21.56 -7.89
CA TYR A 95 2.60 22.51 -8.98
C TYR A 95 1.20 22.90 -9.47
N SER A 96 0.96 24.19 -9.72
CA SER A 96 -0.36 24.75 -10.05
C SER A 96 -1.03 24.11 -11.27
N GLU A 97 -0.24 23.66 -12.24
CA GLU A 97 -0.73 23.02 -13.47
C GLU A 97 -1.09 21.53 -13.29
N GLN A 98 -0.93 21.00 -12.08
CA GLN A 98 -1.22 19.61 -11.76
C GLN A 98 -2.44 19.54 -10.85
N ILE A 99 -3.31 18.57 -11.11
CA ILE A 99 -4.43 18.27 -10.20
C ILE A 99 -3.89 18.01 -8.78
N SER A 100 -4.58 18.58 -7.81
CA SER A 100 -4.17 18.60 -6.41
C SER A 100 -4.19 17.20 -5.79
N TYR A 101 -3.60 17.08 -4.60
CA TYR A 101 -3.68 15.83 -3.83
C TYR A 101 -5.14 15.41 -3.59
N LYS A 102 -5.96 16.34 -3.10
CA LYS A 102 -7.36 16.06 -2.72
C LYS A 102 -8.17 15.59 -3.93
N GLU A 103 -8.06 16.27 -5.06
CA GLU A 103 -8.77 15.90 -6.29
C GLU A 103 -8.34 14.54 -6.84
N ARG A 104 -7.05 14.19 -6.74
CA ARG A 104 -6.55 12.85 -7.10
C ARG A 104 -7.20 11.77 -6.26
N ILE A 105 -7.27 11.97 -4.94
CA ILE A 105 -7.89 10.99 -4.03
C ILE A 105 -9.37 10.84 -4.32
N ILE A 106 -10.10 11.95 -4.46
CA ILE A 106 -11.52 11.93 -4.80
C ILE A 106 -11.73 11.13 -6.09
N LYS A 107 -10.97 11.44 -7.15
CA LYS A 107 -11.07 10.73 -8.42
C LYS A 107 -10.81 9.21 -8.29
N PHE A 108 -9.81 8.81 -7.51
CA PHE A 108 -9.55 7.38 -7.27
C PHE A 108 -10.73 6.72 -6.55
N LEU A 109 -11.27 7.35 -5.50
CA LEU A 109 -12.39 6.82 -4.74
C LEU A 109 -13.67 6.75 -5.58
N GLU A 110 -13.99 7.78 -6.36
CA GLU A 110 -15.14 7.79 -7.26
C GLU A 110 -15.03 6.69 -8.33
N THR A 111 -13.83 6.48 -8.87
CA THR A 111 -13.58 5.39 -9.83
C THR A 111 -13.88 4.03 -9.18
N ILE A 112 -13.35 3.78 -7.97
CA ILE A 112 -13.59 2.52 -7.26
C ILE A 112 -15.08 2.35 -6.89
N ILE A 113 -15.74 3.40 -6.43
CA ILE A 113 -17.19 3.35 -6.15
C ILE A 113 -17.98 3.00 -7.42
N SER A 114 -17.59 3.57 -8.56
CA SER A 114 -18.21 3.26 -9.85
C SER A 114 -17.97 1.81 -10.26
N GLU A 115 -16.73 1.33 -10.18
CA GLU A 115 -16.37 -0.05 -10.51
C GLU A 115 -17.11 -1.06 -9.61
N LEU A 116 -17.23 -0.78 -8.31
CA LEU A 116 -18.01 -1.58 -7.36
C LEU A 116 -19.49 -1.64 -7.74
N ARG A 117 -20.10 -0.48 -8.02
CA ARG A 117 -21.53 -0.41 -8.39
C ARG A 117 -21.85 -1.16 -9.67
N ASN A 118 -20.89 -1.22 -10.59
CA ASN A 118 -21.05 -1.86 -11.89
C ASN A 118 -20.58 -3.32 -11.90
N GLY A 119 -20.14 -3.87 -10.76
CA GLY A 119 -19.61 -5.24 -10.68
C GLY A 119 -18.31 -5.46 -11.48
N GLN A 120 -17.53 -4.39 -11.70
CA GLN A 120 -16.24 -4.44 -12.40
C GLN A 120 -15.05 -4.59 -11.45
N TYR A 121 -15.27 -4.28 -10.17
CA TYR A 121 -14.35 -4.55 -9.09
C TYR A 121 -15.15 -5.21 -7.98
N ASP A 122 -14.72 -6.40 -7.57
CA ASP A 122 -15.26 -7.04 -6.39
C ASP A 122 -14.39 -6.67 -5.19
N LEU A 123 -15.04 -6.40 -4.06
CA LEU A 123 -14.32 -6.35 -2.79
C LEU A 123 -13.64 -7.70 -2.56
N ILE A 124 -12.55 -7.68 -1.80
CA ILE A 124 -11.85 -8.90 -1.46
C ILE A 124 -12.82 -9.80 -0.70
N ASP A 125 -13.11 -10.97 -1.26
CA ASP A 125 -13.93 -11.97 -0.57
C ASP A 125 -13.16 -12.42 0.68
N PRO A 126 -13.74 -12.33 1.89
CA PRO A 126 -13.09 -12.77 3.12
C PRO A 126 -12.51 -14.19 3.06
N SER A 127 -13.13 -15.09 2.27
CA SER A 127 -12.64 -16.46 2.07
C SER A 127 -11.26 -16.52 1.38
N GLU A 128 -10.87 -15.50 0.61
CA GLU A 128 -9.54 -15.42 -0.01
C GLU A 128 -8.41 -15.27 1.02
N PHE A 129 -8.73 -14.84 2.24
CA PHE A 129 -7.75 -14.81 3.33
C PHE A 129 -7.58 -16.18 4.01
N GLU A 130 -8.54 -17.09 3.90
CA GLU A 130 -8.50 -18.41 4.56
C GLU A 130 -7.45 -19.35 3.92
N ASP A 131 -7.26 -19.29 2.60
CA ASP A 131 -6.26 -20.13 1.90
C ASP A 131 -4.80 -19.71 2.17
N GLN A 132 -4.58 -18.50 2.72
CA GLN A 132 -3.24 -18.00 3.09
C GLN A 132 -2.79 -18.43 4.50
N THR A 133 -3.58 -19.23 5.22
CA THR A 133 -3.25 -19.76 6.55
C THR A 133 -2.21 -20.89 6.52
N LYS A 134 -1.83 -21.41 5.34
CA LYS A 134 -0.70 -22.32 5.21
C LYS A 134 0.60 -21.55 5.51
N PRO A 135 1.45 -22.03 6.44
CA PRO A 135 2.69 -21.34 6.76
C PRO A 135 3.52 -21.17 5.48
N VAL A 136 3.86 -19.92 5.16
CA VAL A 136 4.85 -19.61 4.13
C VAL A 136 6.18 -20.12 4.65
N ILE A 137 6.54 -21.35 4.27
CA ILE A 137 7.87 -21.91 4.51
C ILE A 137 8.83 -21.11 3.63
N PHE A 138 9.52 -20.14 4.22
CA PHE A 138 10.68 -19.53 3.59
C PHE A 138 11.78 -20.60 3.55
N LYS A 139 12.00 -21.20 2.38
CA LYS A 139 13.22 -21.97 2.09
C LYS A 139 14.40 -21.02 1.91
#